data_AF-A0A418R973-F1
#
_entry.id   AF-A0A418R973-F1
#
_cell.length_a   1.000
_cell.length_b   1.000
_cell.length_c   1.000
_cell.angle_alpha   90.00
_cell.angle_beta   90.00
_cell.angle_gamma   90.00
#
_symmetry.space_group_name_H-M   'P 1'
#
loop_
_entity.id
_entity.type
_entity.pdbx_description
1 polymer ?
#
loop_
_entity_poly.entity_id
_entity_poly.type
_entity_poly.pdbx_seq_one_letter_code
_entity_poly.pdbx_strand_id
1 'polypeptide(L)'
;MQVLDIIALSPQETFLVGYPTEKMLPGPWQLRRNGELVTTVDVTGQAATEADQQGKLAPPSVVTCRGAVDKKQFDFTRDEVTLVRAES
;
A
#
# COMPACT_ATOMS: atom_id res chain seq x y z
N MET A 1 -1.81 -0.46 -7.47
CA MET A 1 -1.49 0.75 -6.65
C MET A 1 0.02 0.90 -6.55
N GLN A 2 0.55 2.10 -6.71
CA GLN A 2 1.96 2.41 -6.36
C GLN A 2 2.04 2.68 -4.85
N VAL A 3 2.96 2.03 -4.15
CA VAL A 3 3.19 2.18 -2.70
C VAL A 3 4.39 3.10 -2.49
N LEU A 4 4.22 4.12 -1.66
CA LEU A 4 5.21 5.15 -1.36
C LEU A 4 5.79 5.00 0.04
N ASP A 5 5.02 4.43 0.97
CA ASP A 5 5.49 4.13 2.31
C ASP A 5 4.69 2.98 2.95
N ILE A 6 5.30 2.38 3.97
CA ILE A 6 4.76 1.29 4.77
C ILE A 6 4.88 1.68 6.23
N ILE A 7 3.77 1.64 6.95
CA ILE A 7 3.72 1.97 8.38
C ILE A 7 3.21 0.74 9.12
N ALA A 8 4.13 0.02 9.77
CA ALA A 8 3.76 -1.10 10.64
C ALA A 8 3.18 -0.54 11.95
N LEU A 9 1.90 -0.79 12.20
CA LEU A 9 1.24 -0.37 13.44
C LEU A 9 1.40 -1.41 14.54
N SER A 10 1.36 -2.69 14.15
CA SER A 10 1.54 -3.83 15.03
C SER A 10 2.05 -5.04 14.22
N PRO A 11 2.35 -6.18 14.86
CA PRO A 11 2.67 -7.41 14.14
C PRO A 11 1.54 -7.93 13.24
N GLN A 12 0.31 -7.42 13.39
CA GLN A 12 -0.88 -7.90 12.69
C GLN A 12 -1.47 -6.86 11.73
N GLU A 13 -1.07 -5.60 11.84
CA GLU A 13 -1.68 -4.49 11.13
C GLU A 13 -0.62 -3.57 10.54
N THR A 14 -0.79 -3.29 9.25
CA THR A 14 0.11 -2.43 8.47
C THR A 14 -0.73 -1.48 7.63
N PHE A 15 -0.29 -0.23 7.57
CA PHE A 15 -0.81 0.74 6.61
C PHE A 15 0.13 0.85 5.42
N LEU A 16 -0.44 0.87 4.23
CA LEU A 16 0.27 1.12 2.97
C LEU A 16 -0.16 2.47 2.42
N VAL A 17 0.79 3.37 2.22
CA VAL A 17 0.53 4.73 1.72
C VAL A 17 0.84 4.77 0.24
N GLY A 18 -0.03 5.34 -0.58
CA GLY A 18 0.29 5.53 -2.00
C GLY A 18 -0.88 5.96 -2.86
N TYR A 19 -0.79 5.72 -4.17
CA TYR A 19 -1.80 6.14 -5.14
C TYR A 19 -2.54 4.93 -5.73
N PRO A 20 -3.75 4.62 -5.22
CA PRO A 20 -4.61 3.63 -5.84
C PRO A 20 -5.05 4.12 -7.22
N THR A 21 -4.85 3.28 -8.22
CA THR A 21 -5.34 3.50 -9.59
C THR A 21 -6.81 3.11 -9.72
N GLU A 22 -7.33 2.35 -8.76
CA GLU A 22 -8.69 1.84 -8.70
C GLU A 22 -9.15 1.72 -7.24
N LYS A 23 -10.44 1.46 -7.03
CA LYS A 23 -10.98 1.21 -5.69
C LYS A 23 -10.35 -0.06 -5.11
N MET A 24 -9.69 0.09 -3.97
CA MET A 24 -9.13 -1.05 -3.25
C MET A 24 -10.26 -1.89 -2.64
N LEU A 25 -10.41 -3.13 -3.10
CA LEU A 25 -11.39 -4.08 -2.57
C LEU A 25 -10.76 -4.90 -1.43
N PRO A 26 -11.53 -5.26 -0.39
CA PRO A 26 -11.05 -6.14 0.65
C PRO A 26 -10.62 -7.52 0.13
N GLY A 27 -9.67 -8.15 0.81
CA GLY A 27 -9.15 -9.47 0.48
C GLY A 27 -7.64 -9.48 0.18
N PRO A 28 -7.11 -10.55 -0.44
CA PRO A 28 -5.68 -10.73 -0.62
C PRO A 28 -5.11 -9.83 -1.74
N TRP A 29 -4.02 -9.15 -1.42
CA TRP A 29 -3.22 -8.36 -2.35
C TRP A 29 -1.74 -8.71 -2.20
N GLN A 30 -1.06 -8.74 -3.33
CA GLN A 30 0.36 -9.02 -3.43
C GLN A 30 1.14 -7.71 -3.34
N LEU A 31 2.00 -7.62 -2.34
CA LEU A 31 3.01 -6.57 -2.25
C LEU A 31 4.24 -7.02 -3.02
N ARG A 32 4.58 -6.24 -4.05
CA ARG A 32 5.66 -6.55 -4.98
C ARG A 32 6.73 -5.47 -4.94
N ARG A 33 7.99 -5.88 -5.08
CA ARG A 33 9.16 -5.01 -5.22
C ARG A 33 9.82 -5.31 -6.55
N ASN A 34 9.91 -4.33 -7.43
CA ASN A 34 10.48 -4.47 -8.78
C ASN A 34 9.82 -5.63 -9.56
N GLY A 35 8.51 -5.82 -9.37
CA GLY A 35 7.74 -6.92 -9.97
C GLY A 35 7.85 -8.28 -9.27
N GLU A 36 8.73 -8.45 -8.29
CA GLU A 36 8.84 -9.69 -7.51
C GLU A 36 7.89 -9.70 -6.33
N LEU A 37 7.21 -10.82 -6.09
CA LEU A 37 6.35 -11.00 -4.92
C LEU A 37 7.21 -11.03 -3.64
N VAL A 38 6.97 -10.09 -2.74
CA VAL A 38 7.62 -10.06 -1.42
C VAL A 38 6.72 -10.73 -0.38
N THR A 39 5.45 -10.36 -0.34
CA THR A 39 4.46 -10.93 0.59
C THR A 39 3.04 -10.72 0.09
N THR A 40 2.09 -11.40 0.71
CA THR A 40 0.65 -11.16 0.54
C THR A 40 0.10 -10.52 1.81
N VAL A 41 -0.69 -9.47 1.64
CA VAL A 41 -1.42 -8.79 2.73
C VAL A 41 -2.92 -8.88 2.47
N ASP A 42 -3.71 -8.86 3.52
CA ASP A 42 -5.18 -8.84 3.41
C ASP A 42 -5.66 -7.40 3.60
N VAL A 43 -6.06 -6.75 2.49
CA VAL A 43 -6.61 -5.40 2.51
C VAL A 43 -7.96 -5.42 3.20
N THR A 44 -8.16 -4.54 4.18
CA THR A 44 -9.43 -4.43 4.92
C THR A 44 -10.17 -3.14 4.62
N GLY A 45 -9.49 -2.11 4.14
CA GLY A 45 -10.10 -0.82 3.81
C GLY A 45 -9.14 0.19 3.20
N GLN A 46 -9.71 1.32 2.77
CA GLN A 46 -8.99 2.46 2.22
C GLN A 46 -9.55 3.74 2.85
N ALA A 47 -8.67 4.61 3.34
CA ALA A 47 -8.98 5.95 3.77
C ALA A 47 -8.29 6.96 2.85
N ALA A 48 -9.03 7.96 2.38
CA ALA A 48 -8.41 9.12 1.74
C ALA A 48 -7.71 9.96 2.81
N THR A 49 -6.52 10.47 2.51
CA THR A 49 -5.94 11.54 3.33
C THR A 49 -6.62 12.85 2.97
N GLU A 50 -6.83 13.72 3.95
CA GLU A 50 -7.49 15.01 3.72
C GLU A 50 -6.66 15.84 2.74
N ALA A 51 -7.30 16.29 1.66
CA ALA A 51 -6.66 17.17 0.69
C ALA A 51 -6.56 18.57 1.28
N ASP A 52 -5.34 19.08 1.46
CA ASP A 52 -5.14 20.49 1.74
C ASP A 52 -5.60 21.28 0.50
N GLN A 53 -6.50 22.26 0.69
CA GLN A 53 -7.25 22.92 -0.39
C GLN A 53 -6.37 23.92 -1.19
N GLN A 54 -5.30 23.44 -1.82
CA GLN A 54 -4.43 24.27 -2.65
C GLN A 54 -3.94 23.55 -3.92
N GLY A 55 -4.89 23.13 -4.75
CA GLY A 55 -4.74 23.08 -6.22
C GLY A 55 -3.67 22.17 -6.83
N LYS A 56 -3.05 21.24 -6.10
CA LYS A 56 -1.99 20.37 -6.60
C LYS A 56 -2.17 18.94 -6.13
N LEU A 57 -2.31 18.01 -7.09
CA LEU A 57 -2.30 16.53 -6.99
C LEU A 57 -3.21 15.93 -5.89
N ALA A 58 -4.06 14.96 -6.27
CA ALA A 58 -4.82 14.21 -5.29
C ALA A 58 -3.85 13.61 -4.24
N PRO A 59 -4.13 13.74 -2.94
CA PRO A 59 -3.20 13.27 -1.93
C PRO A 59 -3.17 11.73 -1.92
N PRO A 60 -2.08 11.10 -1.43
CA PRO A 60 -1.99 9.66 -1.39
C PRO A 60 -3.06 9.07 -0.45
N SER A 61 -3.62 7.92 -0.79
CA SER A 61 -4.51 7.19 0.10
C SER A 61 -3.72 6.32 1.07
N VAL A 62 -4.33 6.04 2.22
CA VAL A 62 -3.87 5.02 3.16
C VAL A 62 -4.73 3.77 2.98
N VAL A 63 -4.08 2.64 2.76
CA VAL A 63 -4.72 1.33 2.68
C VAL A 63 -4.42 0.57 3.96
N THR A 64 -5.47 0.17 4.66
CA THR A 64 -5.34 -0.64 5.87
C THR A 64 -5.28 -2.12 5.50
N CYS A 65 -4.28 -2.80 6.02
CA CYS A 65 -4.01 -4.20 5.74
C CYS A 65 -3.80 -5.00 7.03
N ARG A 66 -4.24 -6.25 7.02
CA ARG A 66 -3.79 -7.27 7.97
C ARG A 66 -2.55 -7.97 7.43
N GLY A 67 -1.59 -8.21 8.32
CA GLY A 67 -0.31 -8.85 8.03
C GLY A 67 0.87 -7.93 8.35
N ALA A 68 1.96 -8.55 8.78
CA ALA A 68 3.23 -7.87 8.98
C ALA A 68 3.92 -7.63 7.64
N VAL A 69 4.42 -6.42 7.46
CA VAL A 69 5.34 -6.09 6.37
C VAL A 69 6.61 -5.51 6.96
N ASP A 70 7.75 -6.14 6.68
CA ASP A 70 9.04 -5.60 7.06
C ASP A 70 9.47 -4.51 6.07
N LYS A 71 9.22 -3.25 6.44
CA LYS A 71 9.61 -2.06 5.66
C LYS A 71 11.10 -2.07 5.28
N LYS A 72 11.98 -2.70 6.07
CA LYS A 72 13.43 -2.72 5.79
C LYS A 72 13.80 -3.46 4.51
N GLN A 73 12.87 -4.23 3.94
CA GLN A 73 13.08 -4.91 2.66
C GLN A 73 12.94 -3.98 1.44
N PHE A 74 12.56 -2.72 1.64
CA PHE A 74 12.27 -1.77 0.57
C PHE A 74 13.14 -0.51 0.67
N ASP A 75 13.71 -0.10 -0.46
CA ASP A 75 14.29 1.22 -0.66
C ASP A 75 13.37 2.01 -1.60
N PHE A 76 12.42 2.79 -1.05
CA PHE A 76 11.43 3.55 -1.84
C PHE A 76 12.03 4.61 -2.77
N THR A 77 13.33 4.89 -2.69
CA THR A 77 14.02 5.79 -3.64
C THR A 77 14.50 5.08 -4.90
N ARG A 78 14.59 3.74 -4.87
CA ARG A 78 15.13 2.91 -5.96
C ARG A 78 14.17 1.83 -6.43
N ASP A 79 13.38 1.30 -5.51
CA ASP A 79 12.46 0.21 -5.76
C ASP A 79 11.13 0.73 -6.30
N GLU A 80 10.62 0.05 -7.32
CA GLU A 80 9.23 0.12 -7.70
C GLU A 80 8.42 -0.79 -6.78
N VAL A 81 7.73 -0.20 -5.80
CA VAL A 81 6.87 -0.95 -4.88
C VAL A 81 5.42 -0.83 -5.32
N THR A 82 4.79 -1.96 -5.59
CA THR A 82 3.41 -2.03 -6.07
C THR A 82 2.57 -2.98 -5.24
N LEU A 83 1.30 -2.65 -5.12
CA LEU A 83 0.28 -3.50 -4.54
C LEU A 83 -0.71 -3.85 -5.66
N VAL A 84 -0.84 -5.15 -5.94
CA VAL A 84 -1.71 -5.70 -6.99
C VAL A 84 -2.62 -6.77 -6.41
N ARG A 85 -3.85 -6.85 -6.91
CA ARG A 85 -4.84 -7.79 -6.41
C ARG A 85 -4.34 -9.21 -6.70
N ALA A 86 -4.42 -10.10 -5.72
CA ALA A 86 -4.17 -11.50 -5.98
C ALA A 86 -5.34 -12.03 -6.82
N GLU A 87 -5.09 -12.32 -8.09
CA GLU A 87 -6.06 -13.03 -8.91
C GLU A 87 -6.24 -14.45 -8.34
N SER A 88 -7.50 -14.86 -8.21
CA SER A 88 -7.90 -16.19 -7.70
C SER A 88 -7.90 -17.19 -8.84
#